data_AF-A0A661U5X1-F1
#
_entry.id   AF-A0A661U5X1-F1
#
_cell.length_a   1.000
_cell.length_b   1.000
_cell.length_c   1.000
_cell.angle_alpha   90.00
_cell.angle_beta   90.00
_cell.angle_gamma   90.00
#
_symmetry.space_group_name_H-M   'P 1'
#
loop_
_entity.id
_entity.type
_entity.pdbx_description
1 polymer ?
#
loop_
_entity_poly.entity_id
_entity_poly.type
_entity_poly.pdbx_seq_one_letter_code
_entity_poly.pdbx_strand_id
1 'polypeptide(L)' 'GGGHQAISFSAPDDGWAVGAHKSFHWDGSSWSEVSMPYIEGVGMNDVYAISSDDVWAVGDWGTIMHFTGWD' A
#
# COMPACT_ATOMS: atom_id res chain seq x y z
N GLY A 1 11.05 -1.24 -18.07
CA GLY A 1 10.64 -2.26 -17.09
C GLY A 1 9.46 -1.70 -16.35
N GLY A 2 8.32 -2.38 -16.39
CA GLY A 2 7.12 -1.94 -15.67
C GLY A 2 7.34 -2.16 -14.18
N GLY A 3 7.14 -1.13 -13.36
CA GLY A 3 7.13 -1.29 -11.92
C GLY A 3 5.97 -2.21 -11.52
N HIS A 4 6.22 -3.14 -10.60
CA HIS A 4 5.15 -3.89 -9.97
C HIS A 4 4.29 -2.90 -9.17
N GLN A 5 2.98 -3.00 -9.36
CA GLN A 5 1.99 -2.14 -8.75
C GLN A 5 0.79 -3.02 -8.42
N ALA A 6 0.19 -2.79 -7.26
CA ALA A 6 -0.96 -3.53 -6.80
C ALA A 6 -1.96 -2.62 -6.12
N ILE A 7 -3.22 -3.07 -6.12
CA ILE A 7 -4.34 -2.37 -5.50
C ILE A 7 -5.23 -3.41 -4.79
N SER A 8 -5.69 -3.08 -3.59
CA SER A 8 -6.62 -3.89 -2.80
C SER A 8 -7.66 -3.01 -2.15
N PHE A 9 -8.89 -3.52 -2.01
CA PHE A 9 -9.97 -2.84 -1.31
C PHE A 9 -10.56 -3.78 -0.25
N SER A 10 -10.69 -3.29 0.97
CA SER A 10 -11.44 -3.92 2.06
C SER A 10 -12.92 -3.52 1.99
N ALA A 11 -13.21 -2.31 1.47
CA ALA A 11 -14.56 -1.76 1.30
C ALA A 11 -14.61 -0.78 0.10
N PRO A 12 -15.82 -0.36 -0.38
CA PRO A 12 -15.94 0.63 -1.46
C PRO A 12 -15.29 1.98 -1.15
N ASP A 13 -15.12 2.29 0.12
CA ASP A 13 -14.56 3.50 0.69
C ASP A 13 -13.23 3.29 1.42
N ASP A 14 -12.60 2.13 1.22
CA ASP A 14 -11.31 1.79 1.83
C ASP A 14 -10.48 0.93 0.88
N GLY A 15 -9.49 1.57 0.26
CA GLY A 15 -8.62 0.95 -0.71
C GLY A 15 -7.17 1.40 -0.58
N TRP A 16 -6.25 0.51 -0.95
CA TRP A 16 -4.81 0.72 -0.87
C TRP A 16 -4.16 0.43 -2.20
N ALA A 17 -3.28 1.32 -2.64
CA ALA A 17 -2.42 1.11 -3.80
C ALA A 17 -0.96 1.24 -3.39
N VAL A 18 -0.12 0.31 -3.86
CA VAL A 18 1.32 0.32 -3.60
C VAL A 18 2.11 0.18 -4.90
N GLY A 19 3.34 0.65 -4.88
CA GLY A 19 4.26 0.49 -6.00
C GLY A 19 5.68 0.89 -5.64
N ALA A 20 6.47 1.24 -6.65
CA ALA A 20 7.90 1.46 -6.49
C ALA A 20 8.25 2.59 -5.49
N HIS A 21 7.50 3.70 -5.49
CA HIS A 21 7.91 4.92 -4.80
C HIS A 21 6.84 5.49 -3.86
N LYS A 22 5.57 5.14 -4.07
CA LYS A 22 4.44 5.77 -3.39
C LYS A 22 3.39 4.74 -3.03
N SER A 23 2.71 5.01 -1.92
CA SER A 23 1.50 4.31 -1.50
C SER A 23 0.36 5.31 -1.42
N PHE A 24 -0.85 4.85 -1.73
CA PHE A 24 -2.05 5.69 -1.71
C PHE A 24 -3.18 4.97 -0.99
N HIS A 25 -4.02 5.75 -0.33
CA HIS A 25 -5.25 5.32 0.31
C HIS A 25 -6.46 5.96 -0.37
N TRP A 26 -7.52 5.19 -0.57
CA TRP A 26 -8.80 5.60 -1.11
C TRP A 26 -9.83 5.70 0.01
N ASP A 27 -10.47 6.85 0.11
CA ASP A 27 -11.44 7.18 1.17
C ASP A 27 -12.91 7.09 0.71
N GLY A 28 -13.17 6.50 -0.47
CA GLY A 28 -14.51 6.49 -1.09
C GLY A 28 -14.79 7.64 -2.04
N SER A 29 -13.95 8.67 -2.03
CA SER A 29 -14.11 9.86 -2.88
C SER A 29 -12.83 10.25 -3.62
N SER A 30 -11.67 10.05 -3.00
CA SER A 30 -10.38 10.49 -3.52
C SER A 30 -9.23 9.59 -3.08
N TRP A 31 -8.15 9.61 -3.86
CA TRP A 31 -6.89 8.98 -3.49
C TRP A 31 -5.99 10.00 -2.81
N SER A 32 -5.47 9.66 -1.64
CA SER A 32 -4.48 10.44 -0.90
C SER A 32 -3.17 9.66 -0.77
N GLU A 33 -2.04 10.32 -1.01
CA GLU A 33 -0.72 9.71 -0.81
C GLU A 33 -0.49 9.48 0.70
N VAL A 34 -0.10 8.27 1.06
CA VAL A 34 0.22 7.91 2.45
C VAL A 34 1.73 7.82 2.60
N SER A 35 2.25 8.53 3.59
CA SER A 35 3.64 8.42 3.97
C SER A 35 3.89 7.07 4.64
N MET A 36 4.58 6.18 3.94
CA MET A 36 5.06 4.89 4.44
C MET A 36 6.60 4.92 4.55
N PRO A 37 7.22 4.05 5.36
CA PRO A 37 8.66 3.90 5.38
C PRO A 37 9.21 3.67 3.96
N TYR A 38 9.96 4.63 3.44
CA TYR A 38 10.60 4.51 2.14
C TYR A 38 11.93 3.79 2.28
N ILE A 39 12.11 2.73 1.51
CA ILE A 39 13.38 2.03 1.39
C ILE A 39 13.87 2.23 -0.06
N GLU A 40 15.01 2.92 -0.19
CA GLU A 40 15.55 3.24 -1.50
C GLU A 40 15.81 1.97 -2.33
N GLY A 41 15.28 1.95 -3.56
CA GLY A 41 15.45 0.83 -4.48
C GLY A 41 14.57 -0.39 -4.19
N VAL A 42 13.58 -0.27 -3.30
CA VAL A 42 12.63 -1.35 -2.99
C VAL A 42 11.23 -0.96 -3.45
N GLY A 43 10.70 -1.68 -4.43
CA GLY A 43 9.30 -1.56 -4.81
C GLY A 43 8.40 -2.51 -4.03
N MET A 44 7.19 -2.05 -3.72
CA MET A 44 6.11 -2.94 -3.26
C MET A 44 5.45 -3.59 -4.46
N ASN A 45 5.33 -4.91 -4.42
CA ASN A 45 4.90 -5.76 -5.51
C ASN A 45 3.43 -6.18 -5.37
N ASP A 46 2.95 -6.32 -4.13
CA ASP A 46 1.56 -6.69 -3.84
C ASP A 46 1.07 -6.06 -2.53
N VAL A 47 -0.24 -5.93 -2.38
CA VAL A 47 -0.91 -5.41 -1.17
C VAL A 47 -2.21 -6.15 -0.91
N TYR A 48 -2.51 -6.41 0.36
CA TYR A 48 -3.76 -7.00 0.81
C TYR A 48 -4.31 -6.21 1.99
N ALA A 49 -5.51 -5.64 1.81
CA ALA A 49 -6.22 -4.88 2.84
C ALA A 49 -7.28 -5.76 3.51
N ILE A 50 -7.12 -6.02 4.82
CA ILE A 50 -8.06 -6.78 5.64
C ILE A 50 -9.12 -5.82 6.22
N SER A 51 -8.67 -4.70 6.76
CA SER A 51 -9.48 -3.59 7.27
C SER A 51 -8.71 -2.27 7.09
N SER A 52 -9.32 -1.16 7.50
CA SER A 52 -8.73 0.19 7.42
C SER A 52 -7.43 0.33 8.22
N ASP A 53 -7.18 -0.59 9.14
CA ASP A 53 -6.08 -0.61 10.10
C ASP A 53 -5.36 -1.98 10.14
N ASP A 54 -5.55 -2.83 9.13
CA ASP A 54 -4.80 -4.08 8.99
C ASP A 54 -4.52 -4.33 7.50
N VAL A 55 -3.35 -3.88 7.04
CA VAL A 55 -2.97 -3.94 5.62
C VAL A 55 -1.53 -4.42 5.49
N TRP A 56 -1.32 -5.41 4.63
CA TRP A 56 -0.02 -6.01 4.40
C TRP A 56 0.45 -5.75 2.98
N ALA A 57 1.69 -5.29 2.83
CA ALA A 57 2.35 -5.15 1.54
C ALA A 57 3.63 -5.98 1.50
N VAL A 58 3.91 -6.58 0.36
CA VAL A 58 5.14 -7.32 0.11
C VAL A 58 5.89 -6.72 -1.06
N GLY A 59 7.21 -6.69 -0.98
CA GLY A 59 8.04 -6.03 -1.95
C GLY A 59 9.34 -6.75 -2.25
N ASP A 60 10.22 -6.06 -2.96
CA ASP A 60 11.52 -6.59 -3.35
C ASP A 60 12.35 -7.02 -2.15
N TRP A 61 13.27 -7.94 -2.38
CA TRP A 61 14.22 -8.43 -1.37
C TRP A 61 13.55 -9.05 -0.13
N GLY A 62 12.32 -9.53 -0.27
CA GLY A 62 11.55 -10.12 0.84
C GLY A 62 11.03 -9.07 1.83
N THR A 63 10.92 -7.81 1.41
CA THR A 63 10.39 -6.73 2.25
C THR A 63 8.92 -6.97 2.55
N ILE A 64 8.53 -6.78 3.80
CA ILE A 64 7.15 -6.85 4.27
C ILE A 64 6.85 -5.57 5.06
N MET A 65 5.73 -4.92 4.73
CA MET A 65 5.19 -3.78 5.48
C MET A 65 3.81 -4.14 6.02
N HIS A 66 3.55 -3.75 7.27
CA HIS A 66 2.27 -3.92 7.94
C HIS A 66 1.81 -2.54 8.41
N PHE A 67 0.64 -2.11 7.94
CA PHE A 67 -0.01 -0.89 8.37
C PHE A 67 -1.08 -1.23 9.40
N THR A 68 -1.00 -0.59 10.57
CA THR A 68 -1.85 -0.85 11.75
C THR A 68 -2.69 0.36 12.17
N GLY A 69 -2.97 1.28 11.25
CA GLY A 69 -3.63 2.56 11.52
C GLY A 69 -2.66 3.74 11.66
N TRP A 70 -3.23 4.94 11.84
CA TRP A 70 -2.49 6.16 12.18
C TRP A 70 -2.46 6.29 13.70
N ASP A 71 -1.27 6.47 14.28
CA ASP A 71 -1.08 6.70 15.73
C ASP A 71 -1.91 7.87 16.28
#